data_AF-A0AA36BG50-F1
#
_entry.id   AF-A0AA36BG50-F1
#
_cell.length_a   1.000
_cell.length_b   1.000
_cell.length_c   1.000
_cell.angle_alpha   90.00
_cell.angle_beta   90.00
_cell.angle_gamma   90.00
#
_symmetry.space_group_name_H-M   'P 1'
#
loop_
_entity.id
_entity.type
_entity.pdbx_description
1 polymer ?
#
loop_
_entity_poly.entity_id
_entity_poly.type
_entity_poly.pdbx_seq_one_letter_code
_entity_poly.pdbx_strand_id
1 'polypeptide(L)'
;MFMNKLRHFAEQGMIWFFSDGKNFCQDQLPNTQNNRWLTCNPCDVPYIMKTEFSQTMVVFGSVSSEGEIMMPHIFEKSLRLNSDGYMKLQETLVNPRLEWVAARRQDVWQQDSALFYPSRKSQKYLSENFYNFNSPNF
;
A
#
# COMPACT_ATOMS: atom_id res chain seq x y z
N MET A 1 -12.04 -10.21 -12.43
CA MET A 1 -11.01 -11.04 -13.10
C MET A 1 -9.85 -11.39 -12.15
N PHE A 2 -9.35 -10.44 -11.34
CA PHE A 2 -8.29 -10.66 -10.32
C PHE A 2 -8.59 -11.76 -9.28
N MET A 3 -9.76 -11.74 -8.65
CA MET A 3 -10.15 -12.71 -7.61
C MET A 3 -10.17 -14.18 -8.09
N ASN A 4 -10.43 -14.43 -9.38
CA ASN A 4 -10.39 -15.80 -9.93
C ASN A 4 -8.96 -16.32 -10.08
N LYS A 5 -7.98 -15.44 -10.35
CA LYS A 5 -6.55 -15.80 -10.42
C LYS A 5 -5.96 -16.12 -9.05
N LEU A 6 -6.51 -15.54 -7.98
CA LEU A 6 -6.13 -15.87 -6.60
C LEU A 6 -6.60 -17.26 -6.17
N ARG A 7 -7.75 -17.71 -6.66
CA ARG A 7 -8.32 -19.02 -6.32
C ARG A 7 -7.68 -20.16 -7.12
N HIS A 8 -7.16 -19.85 -8.30
CA HIS A 8 -6.52 -20.80 -9.21
C HIS A 8 -5.14 -20.24 -9.60
N PHE A 9 -4.13 -20.53 -8.78
CA PHE A 9 -2.75 -20.17 -9.09
C PHE A 9 -2.36 -20.72 -10.47
N ALA A 10 -1.70 -19.89 -11.27
CA ALA A 10 -1.25 -20.29 -12.60
C ALA A 10 -0.23 -21.44 -12.52
N GLU A 11 0.59 -21.47 -11.47
CA GLU A 11 1.62 -22.48 -11.22
C GLU A 11 1.63 -22.91 -9.74
N GLN A 12 1.92 -24.19 -9.48
CA GLN A 12 2.07 -24.71 -8.12
C GLN A 12 3.33 -24.14 -7.47
N GLY A 13 3.19 -23.59 -6.26
CA GLY A 13 4.31 -22.99 -5.51
C GLY A 13 4.58 -21.52 -5.84
N MET A 14 3.74 -20.89 -6.66
CA MET A 14 3.81 -19.45 -6.91
C MET A 14 3.36 -18.65 -5.68
N ILE A 15 4.14 -17.66 -5.28
CA ILE A 15 3.82 -16.80 -4.14
C ILE A 15 3.32 -15.43 -4.60
N TRP A 16 2.28 -14.91 -3.95
CA TRP A 16 1.74 -13.59 -4.28
C TRP A 16 2.11 -12.62 -3.17
N PHE A 17 2.53 -11.42 -3.55
CA PHE A 17 2.78 -10.34 -2.61
C PHE A 17 1.76 -9.24 -2.84
N PHE A 18 1.01 -8.90 -1.79
CA PHE A 18 0.04 -7.82 -1.78
C PHE A 18 0.68 -6.64 -1.10
N SER A 19 0.76 -5.51 -1.79
CA SER A 19 1.36 -4.29 -1.28
C SER A 19 0.38 -3.12 -1.32
N ASP A 20 0.49 -2.24 -0.33
CA ASP A 20 -0.29 -1.02 -0.25
C ASP A 20 0.48 0.09 0.48
N GLY A 21 0.17 1.33 0.12
CA GLY A 21 0.64 2.54 0.78
C GLY A 21 -0.53 3.26 1.43
N LYS A 22 -0.51 3.44 2.75
CA LYS A 22 -1.61 4.04 3.49
C LYS A 22 -1.18 5.26 4.29
N ASN A 23 -2.02 6.29 4.26
CA ASN A 23 -1.88 7.45 5.13
C ASN A 23 -2.39 7.12 6.54
N PHE A 24 -1.53 7.30 7.54
CA PHE A 24 -1.87 7.26 8.95
C PHE A 24 -1.87 8.68 9.49
N CYS A 25 -2.97 9.10 10.10
CA CYS A 25 -3.07 10.37 10.79
C CYS A 25 -2.61 10.18 12.23
N GLN A 26 -1.61 10.94 12.68
CA GLN A 26 -1.15 10.89 14.07
C GLN A 26 -2.17 11.52 15.02
N ASP A 27 -2.97 12.46 14.52
CA ASP A 27 -4.02 13.08 15.30
C ASP A 27 -5.05 12.02 15.67
N GLN A 28 -4.93 11.47 16.88
CA GLN A 28 -6.05 10.84 17.56
C GLN A 28 -7.08 11.92 17.85
N LEU A 29 -7.84 12.31 16.83
CA LEU A 29 -9.23 12.57 17.13
C LEU A 29 -9.79 11.21 17.55
N PRO A 30 -10.37 11.04 18.75
CA PRO A 30 -11.27 9.92 18.96
C PRO A 30 -12.24 9.91 17.76
N ASN A 31 -12.77 8.76 17.38
CA ASN A 31 -13.72 8.63 16.28
C ASN A 31 -15.08 9.33 16.59
N THR A 32 -15.04 10.45 17.32
CA THR A 32 -16.05 11.46 17.51
C THR A 32 -16.30 12.12 16.16
N GLN A 33 -17.44 11.79 15.59
CA GLN A 33 -18.00 12.44 14.43
C GLN A 33 -19.31 13.08 14.89
N ASN A 34 -19.59 14.30 14.44
CA ASN A 34 -20.83 15.01 14.78
C ASN A 34 -22.09 14.31 14.24
N ASN A 35 -21.95 13.52 13.17
CA ASN A 35 -23.02 12.71 12.59
C ASN A 35 -23.35 11.40 13.36
N ARG A 36 -22.73 11.16 14.51
CA ARG A 36 -22.99 9.98 15.37
C ARG A 36 -23.81 10.30 16.63
N TRP A 37 -24.40 11.49 16.69
CA TRP A 37 -25.21 11.95 17.81
C TRP A 37 -26.69 11.90 17.43
N LEU A 38 -27.49 11.19 18.23
CA LEU A 38 -28.94 11.36 18.21
C LEU A 38 -29.27 12.47 19.20
N THR A 39 -29.82 13.57 18.69
CA THR A 39 -30.21 14.72 19.52
C THR A 39 -31.57 15.26 19.11
N CYS A 40 -32.31 15.82 20.07
CA CYS A 40 -33.53 16.56 19.82
C CYS A 40 -33.26 18.01 19.39
N ASN A 41 -32.07 18.55 19.69
CA ASN A 41 -31.65 19.90 19.32
C ASN A 41 -30.22 19.88 18.75
N PRO A 42 -29.98 20.41 17.54
CA PRO A 42 -28.64 20.51 16.96
C PRO A 42 -27.61 21.23 17.83
N CYS A 43 -28.04 22.15 18.70
CA CYS A 43 -27.15 22.86 19.63
C CYS A 43 -26.49 21.95 20.68
N ASP A 44 -27.04 20.74 20.92
CA ASP A 44 -26.50 19.79 21.90
C ASP A 44 -25.37 18.93 21.31
N VAL A 45 -25.10 19.03 20.00
CA VAL A 45 -23.98 18.33 19.37
C VAL A 45 -22.69 19.08 19.67
N PRO A 46 -21.71 18.47 20.36
CA PRO A 46 -20.46 19.13 20.67
C PRO A 46 -19.70 19.52 19.40
N TYR A 47 -19.15 20.74 19.38
CA TYR A 47 -18.28 21.18 18.30
C TYR A 47 -16.95 20.41 18.36
N ILE A 48 -16.74 19.53 17.39
CA ILE A 48 -15.50 18.77 17.27
C ILE A 48 -14.52 19.61 16.45
N MET A 49 -13.48 20.13 17.11
CA MET A 49 -12.38 20.81 16.44
C MET A 49 -11.70 19.83 15.47
N LYS A 50 -11.51 20.26 14.22
CA LYS A 50 -10.71 19.54 13.23
C LYS A 50 -9.36 20.24 13.12
N THR A 51 -8.27 19.49 13.21
CA THR A 51 -6.95 20.00 12.85
C THR A 51 -6.94 20.30 11.35
N GLU A 52 -6.70 21.56 10.98
CA GLU A 52 -6.63 21.98 9.58
C GLU A 52 -5.46 21.31 8.84
N PHE A 53 -4.35 21.07 9.55
CA PHE A 53 -3.14 20.44 9.04
C PHE A 53 -2.75 19.22 9.87
N SER A 54 -3.60 18.19 9.86
CA SER A 54 -3.30 16.97 10.59
C SER A 54 -1.97 16.36 10.14
N GLN A 55 -1.12 15.94 11.08
CA GLN A 55 0.13 15.29 10.71
C GLN A 55 -0.16 13.89 10.20
N THR A 56 0.08 13.66 8.90
CA THR A 56 -0.03 12.35 8.29
C THR A 56 1.35 11.76 8.01
N MET A 57 1.46 10.45 8.20
CA MET A 57 2.61 9.65 7.79
C MET A 57 2.12 8.64 6.75
N VAL A 58 2.86 8.48 5.67
CA VAL A 58 2.60 7.39 4.71
C VAL A 58 3.33 6.17 5.21
N VAL A 59 2.65 5.03 5.25
CA VAL A 59 3.24 3.74 5.60
C VAL A 59 3.03 2.79 4.42
N PHE A 60 4.12 2.21 3.95
CA PHE A 60 4.11 1.17 2.93
C PHE A 60 4.32 -0.19 3.58
N GLY A 61 3.52 -1.16 3.17
CA GLY A 61 3.63 -2.53 3.66
C GLY A 61 3.34 -3.53 2.55
N SER A 62 3.83 -4.75 2.74
CA SER A 62 3.45 -5.89 1.92
C SER A 62 3.28 -7.14 2.75
N VAL A 63 2.42 -8.04 2.27
CA VAL A 63 2.17 -9.35 2.86
C VAL A 63 2.14 -10.39 1.76
N SER A 64 2.70 -11.57 2.01
CA SER A 64 2.64 -12.69 1.08
C SER A 64 1.32 -13.46 1.19
N SER A 65 1.00 -14.29 0.20
CA SER A 65 -0.11 -15.24 0.24
C SER A 65 0.06 -16.34 1.30
N GLU A 66 1.28 -16.55 1.79
CA GLU A 66 1.61 -17.53 2.82
C GLU A 66 1.66 -16.91 4.23
N GLY A 67 1.49 -15.58 4.33
CA GLY A 67 1.38 -14.86 5.60
C GLY A 67 2.67 -14.19 6.08
N GLU A 68 3.75 -14.23 5.30
CA GLU A 68 4.95 -13.45 5.62
C GLU A 68 4.68 -11.96 5.48
N ILE A 69 4.94 -11.22 6.55
CA ILE A 69 4.78 -9.78 6.60
C ILE A 69 6.13 -9.13 6.31
N MET A 70 6.14 -8.13 5.43
CA MET A 70 7.25 -7.18 5.33
C MET A 70 7.09 -6.11 6.40
N MET A 71 8.18 -5.80 7.10
CA MET A 71 8.16 -4.75 8.11
C MET A 71 7.72 -3.42 7.47
N PRO A 72 6.70 -2.73 8.03
CA PRO A 72 6.16 -1.53 7.41
C PRO A 72 7.23 -0.45 7.30
N HIS A 73 7.38 0.12 6.10
CA HIS A 73 8.25 1.24 5.86
C HIS A 73 7.47 2.54 6.07
N ILE A 74 7.92 3.34 7.03
CA ILE A 74 7.33 4.64 7.35
C ILE A 74 8.11 5.71 6.60
N PHE A 75 7.44 6.45 5.73
CA PHE A 75 8.07 7.56 5.03
C PHE A 75 8.24 8.76 5.97
N GLU A 76 9.37 9.44 5.85
CA GLU A 76 9.59 10.70 6.57
C GLU A 76 8.54 11.75 6.17
N LYS A 77 8.14 12.56 7.15
CA LYS A 77 7.11 13.59 6.99
C LYS A 77 7.45 14.50 5.82
N SER A 78 6.45 14.81 4.99
CA SER A 78 6.55 15.62 3.76
C SER A 78 7.21 14.99 2.54
N LEU A 79 7.69 13.74 2.63
CA LEU A 79 8.18 13.03 1.44
C LEU A 79 6.98 12.66 0.55
N ARG A 80 6.72 13.49 -0.47
CA ARG A 80 5.88 13.07 -1.59
C ARG A 80 6.67 12.05 -2.39
N LEU A 81 6.34 10.77 -2.22
CA LEU A 81 6.92 9.71 -3.03
C LEU A 81 6.70 10.07 -4.50
N ASN A 82 7.76 10.21 -5.28
CA ASN A 82 7.69 10.36 -6.72
C ASN A 82 8.14 9.04 -7.38
N SER A 83 8.13 8.94 -8.70
CA SER A 83 8.54 7.71 -9.40
C SER A 83 9.96 7.25 -9.03
N ASP A 84 10.88 8.18 -8.75
CA ASP A 84 12.27 7.87 -8.40
C ASP A 84 12.41 7.36 -6.98
N GLY A 85 11.75 8.01 -6.02
CA GLY A 85 11.67 7.54 -4.63
C GLY A 85 10.98 6.18 -4.53
N TYR A 86 9.97 5.95 -5.38
CA TYR A 86 9.32 4.66 -5.50
C TYR A 86 10.25 3.56 -6.04
N MET A 87 11.04 3.84 -7.09
CA MET A 87 12.03 2.87 -7.57
C MET A 87 13.10 2.56 -6.52
N LYS A 88 13.59 3.60 -5.82
CA LYS A 88 14.57 3.41 -4.75
C LYS A 88 14.01 2.56 -3.61
N LEU A 89 12.75 2.76 -3.22
CA LEU A 89 12.05 1.91 -2.27
C LEU A 89 12.02 0.45 -2.75
N GLN A 90 11.68 0.22 -4.02
CA GLN A 90 11.65 -1.12 -4.60
C GLN A 90 13.04 -1.78 -4.55
N GLU A 91 14.08 -1.09 -5.01
CA GLU A 91 15.47 -1.57 -5.02
C GLU A 91 16.00 -1.88 -3.62
N THR A 92 15.71 -1.02 -2.64
CA THR A 92 16.37 -1.06 -1.32
C THR A 92 15.63 -1.93 -0.30
N LEU A 93 14.31 -2.06 -0.42
CA LEU A 93 13.49 -2.73 0.57
C LEU A 93 12.72 -3.92 0.00
N VAL A 94 12.07 -3.73 -1.16
CA VAL A 94 11.16 -4.76 -1.69
C VAL A 94 11.94 -5.91 -2.33
N ASN A 95 12.81 -5.65 -3.31
CA ASN A 95 13.52 -6.71 -4.02
C ASN A 95 14.30 -7.63 -3.07
N PRO A 96 15.09 -7.11 -2.10
CA PRO A 96 15.81 -7.98 -1.17
C PRO A 96 14.87 -8.82 -0.30
N ARG A 97 13.71 -8.27 0.06
CA ARG A 97 12.71 -9.00 0.85
C ARG A 97 12.04 -10.08 0.01
N LEU A 98 11.69 -9.80 -1.23
CA LEU A 98 11.10 -10.76 -2.15
C LEU A 98 12.05 -11.91 -2.42
N GLU A 99 13.32 -11.63 -2.72
CA GLU A 99 14.32 -12.68 -2.92
C GLU A 99 14.42 -13.61 -1.69
N TRP A 100 14.36 -13.04 -0.49
CA TRP A 100 14.41 -13.79 0.75
C TRP A 100 13.14 -14.62 1.01
N VAL A 101 11.93 -14.04 0.86
CA VAL A 101 10.66 -14.74 1.14
C VAL A 101 10.30 -15.74 0.03
N ALA A 102 10.48 -15.34 -1.22
CA ALA A 102 10.19 -16.21 -2.36
C ALA A 102 11.19 -17.37 -2.43
N ALA A 103 12.42 -17.20 -1.94
CA ALA A 103 13.45 -18.24 -1.94
C ALA A 103 13.63 -18.87 -3.34
N ARG A 104 13.67 -18.02 -4.38
CA ARG A 104 13.72 -18.38 -5.82
C ARG A 104 12.45 -19.00 -6.42
N ARG A 105 11.33 -19.02 -5.69
CA ARG A 105 10.02 -19.33 -6.27
C ARG A 105 9.59 -18.20 -7.20
N GLN A 106 8.76 -18.51 -8.18
CA GLN A 106 8.11 -17.49 -8.98
C GLN A 106 7.14 -16.68 -8.11
N ASP A 107 7.13 -15.37 -8.32
CA ASP A 107 6.34 -14.44 -7.53
C ASP A 107 5.44 -13.56 -8.42
N VAL A 108 4.32 -13.12 -7.83
CA VAL A 108 3.49 -12.04 -8.38
C VAL A 108 3.54 -10.86 -7.43
N TRP A 109 4.01 -9.72 -7.94
CA TRP A 109 3.95 -8.46 -7.24
C TRP A 109 2.63 -7.73 -7.53
N GLN A 110 1.76 -7.68 -6.52
CA GLN A 110 0.50 -6.97 -6.57
C GLN A 110 0.58 -5.65 -5.82
N GLN A 111 0.10 -4.60 -6.47
CA GLN A 111 -0.01 -3.25 -5.91
C GLN A 111 -1.23 -2.52 -6.47
N ASP A 112 -1.72 -1.50 -5.77
CA ASP A 112 -2.79 -0.65 -6.27
C ASP A 112 -2.31 0.30 -7.39
N SER A 113 -3.25 0.86 -8.16
CA SER A 113 -3.01 1.76 -9.29
C SER A 113 -2.68 3.20 -8.89
N ALA A 114 -2.35 3.46 -7.62
CA ALA A 114 -2.11 4.82 -7.14
C ALA A 114 -1.00 5.58 -7.92
N LEU A 115 -0.97 6.90 -7.75
CA LEU A 115 -0.39 7.92 -8.66
C LEU A 115 1.00 7.66 -9.30
N PHE A 116 1.83 6.76 -8.77
CA PHE A 116 3.24 6.57 -9.21
C PHE A 116 3.45 5.33 -10.09
N TYR A 117 2.59 4.31 -9.92
CA TYR A 117 2.68 3.02 -10.61
C TYR A 117 2.43 3.07 -12.12
N PRO A 118 1.48 3.86 -12.66
CA PRO A 118 1.23 3.89 -14.11
C PRO A 118 2.30 4.65 -14.90
N SER A 119 3.32 5.22 -14.24
CA SER A 119 4.40 5.89 -14.96
C SER A 119 5.18 4.89 -15.81
N ARG A 120 5.54 5.29 -17.04
CA ARG A 120 6.32 4.42 -17.96
C ARG A 120 7.62 3.93 -17.33
N LYS A 121 8.25 4.78 -16.52
CA LYS A 121 9.50 4.46 -15.83
C LYS A 121 9.30 3.33 -14.81
N SER A 122 8.26 3.44 -13.97
CA SER A 122 7.91 2.40 -13.00
C SER A 122 7.47 1.10 -13.66
N GLN A 123 6.67 1.16 -14.73
CA GLN A 123 6.26 -0.04 -15.48
C GLN A 123 7.45 -0.76 -16.12
N LYS A 124 8.39 -0.02 -16.73
CA LYS A 124 9.61 -0.58 -17.30
C LYS A 124 10.45 -1.25 -16.20
N TYR A 125 10.67 -0.56 -15.08
CA TYR A 125 11.40 -1.13 -13.95
C TYR A 125 10.77 -2.43 -13.45
N LEU A 126 9.45 -2.47 -13.27
CA LEU A 126 8.74 -3.67 -12.81
C LEU A 126 8.92 -4.84 -13.80
N SER A 127 8.82 -4.58 -15.11
CA SER A 127 9.02 -5.62 -16.13
C SER A 127 10.44 -6.16 -16.22
N GLU A 128 11.44 -5.40 -15.75
CA GLU A 128 12.84 -5.80 -15.76
C GLU A 128 13.25 -6.54 -14.47
N ASN A 129 12.54 -6.33 -13.36
CA ASN A 129 12.96 -6.79 -12.03
C ASN A 129 12.03 -7.82 -11.38
N PHE A 130 10.79 -7.95 -11.85
CA PHE A 130 9.79 -8.84 -11.25
C PHE A 130 9.38 -9.91 -12.25
N TYR A 131 9.14 -11.13 -11.75
CA TYR A 131 8.66 -12.23 -12.59
C TYR A 131 7.30 -11.91 -13.20
N ASN A 132 6.35 -11.44 -12.36
CA ASN A 132 5.05 -10.99 -12.79
C ASN A 132 4.55 -9.85 -11.89
N PHE A 133 3.78 -8.92 -12.43
CA PHE A 133 3.19 -7.82 -11.69
C PHE A 133 1.85 -7.39 -12.29
N ASN A 134 0.95 -6.86 -11.47
CA ASN A 134 -0.32 -6.33 -12.00
C ASN A 134 -0.11 -4.94 -12.62
N SER A 135 -0.14 -4.87 -13.94
CA SER A 135 -0.15 -3.59 -14.67
C SER A 135 -1.57 -3.00 -14.67
N PRO A 136 -1.74 -1.68 -14.49
CA PRO A 136 -3.05 -1.01 -14.54
C PRO A 136 -3.76 -1.09 -15.91
N ASN A 137 -3.08 -1.62 -16.95
CA ASN A 137 -3.62 -1.75 -18.31
C ASN A 137 -4.22 -3.14 -18.64
N PHE A 138 -4.47 -4.01 -17.65
CA PHE A 138 -5.16 -5.30 -17.84
C PHE A 138 -6.11 -5.66 -16.69
#